data_AF-A0A355U3B6-F1
#
_entry.id   AF-A0A355U3B6-F1
#
_cell.length_a   1.000
_cell.length_b   1.000
_cell.length_c   1.000
_cell.angle_alpha   90.00
_cell.angle_beta   90.00
_cell.angle_gamma   90.00
#
_symmetry.space_group_name_H-M   'P 1'
#
loop_
_entity.id
_entity.type
_entity.pdbx_description
1 polymer ?
#
loop_
_entity_poly.entity_id
_entity_poly.type
_entity_poly.pdbx_seq_one_letter_code
_entity_poly.pdbx_strand_id
1 'polypeptide(L)'
;MNFTKRNPWMWIPTLYFVEGIPYFLVNNVSVLMFAKMGVPNGQMALFTSLLYLPWTLKFLWSPFVDIIKTKRWWIITMQIIMSVAFVIQALTMPHPSAETIASGSTPMSLFSFTLILFVFAAFASATHDIAADGFYMLAQSQSSQAAFVGVRSTFYRLANVFGNGVIVAVAGILETKTGNVPLAWQLTIGGSGLLLTALTLY
;
A
#
# COMPACT_ATOMS: atom_id res chain seq x y z
N MET A 1 7.17 32.40 -14.79
CA MET A 1 6.58 31.08 -15.14
C MET A 1 5.22 30.99 -14.46
N ASN A 2 4.13 30.94 -15.25
CA ASN A 2 2.79 30.73 -14.71
C ASN A 2 2.65 29.27 -14.28
N PHE A 3 2.97 28.97 -13.01
CA PHE A 3 2.49 27.74 -12.40
C PHE A 3 0.97 27.87 -12.31
N THR A 4 0.24 27.13 -13.14
CA THR A 4 -1.19 26.95 -12.95
C THR A 4 -1.37 26.39 -11.54
N LYS A 5 -1.86 27.22 -10.61
CA LYS A 5 -2.15 26.81 -9.23
C LYS A 5 -3.20 25.70 -9.31
N ARG A 6 -2.77 24.44 -9.28
CA ARG A 6 -3.69 23.30 -9.22
C ARG A 6 -4.53 23.44 -7.95
N ASN A 7 -5.84 23.35 -8.10
CA ASN A 7 -6.80 23.50 -7.00
C ASN A 7 -6.46 22.49 -5.88
N PRO A 8 -6.17 22.94 -4.64
CA PRO A 8 -5.88 22.07 -3.49
C PRO A 8 -6.94 21.00 -3.24
N TRP A 9 -8.21 21.32 -3.52
CA TRP A 9 -9.33 20.38 -3.42
C TRP A 9 -9.25 19.20 -4.39
N MET A 10 -8.47 19.29 -5.46
CA MET A 10 -8.33 18.20 -6.43
C MET A 10 -7.18 17.25 -6.09
N TRP A 11 -6.05 17.78 -5.61
CA TRP A 11 -4.84 16.98 -5.43
C TRP A 11 -4.62 16.53 -3.98
N ILE A 12 -5.07 17.29 -2.97
CA ILE A 12 -4.91 16.87 -1.56
C ILE A 12 -5.74 15.60 -1.28
N PRO A 13 -7.05 15.55 -1.58
CA PRO A 13 -7.83 14.33 -1.41
C PRO A 13 -7.23 13.08 -2.05
N THR A 14 -6.84 13.19 -3.32
CA THR A 14 -6.32 12.05 -4.09
C THR A 14 -4.93 11.63 -3.60
N LEU A 15 -4.05 12.58 -3.29
CA LEU A 15 -2.72 12.29 -2.76
C LEU A 15 -2.80 11.53 -1.44
N TYR A 16 -3.61 11.99 -0.49
CA TYR A 16 -3.73 11.35 0.84
C TYR A 16 -4.54 10.05 0.84
N PHE A 17 -5.41 9.87 -0.16
CA PHE A 17 -6.03 8.57 -0.41
C PHE A 17 -5.00 7.56 -0.94
N VAL A 18 -4.17 7.96 -1.91
CA VAL A 18 -3.09 7.13 -2.46
C VAL A 18 -1.99 6.86 -1.43
N GLU A 19 -1.70 7.80 -0.54
CA GLU A 19 -0.77 7.62 0.58
C GLU A 19 -1.21 6.48 1.51
N GLY A 20 -2.52 6.38 1.79
CA GLY A 20 -3.04 5.36 2.69
C GLY A 20 -3.14 3.96 2.09
N ILE A 21 -3.53 3.80 0.82
CA ILE A 21 -3.82 2.48 0.24
C ILE A 21 -2.67 1.47 0.37
N PRO A 22 -1.42 1.79 -0.06
CA PRO A 22 -0.30 0.85 0.03
C PRO A 22 0.02 0.47 1.48
N TYR A 23 -0.09 1.43 2.40
CA TYR A 23 0.09 1.16 3.83
C TYR A 23 -0.88 0.09 4.34
N PHE A 24 -2.18 0.21 4.04
CA PHE A 24 -3.18 -0.77 4.49
C PHE A 24 -3.06 -2.11 3.75
N LEU A 25 -2.68 -2.09 2.47
CA LEU A 25 -2.38 -3.31 1.72
C LEU A 25 -1.25 -4.10 2.37
N VAL A 26 -0.16 -3.43 2.75
CA VAL A 26 1.02 -4.05 3.34
C VAL A 26 0.78 -4.50 4.78
N ASN A 27 0.10 -3.69 5.61
CA ASN A 27 0.05 -3.96 7.06
C ASN A 27 -1.20 -4.71 7.53
N ASN A 28 -2.29 -4.69 6.76
CA ASN A 28 -3.55 -5.28 7.18
C ASN A 28 -4.00 -6.38 6.21
N VAL A 29 -4.08 -6.02 4.92
CA VAL A 29 -4.60 -6.92 3.89
C VAL A 29 -3.64 -8.11 3.68
N SER A 30 -2.33 -7.89 3.71
CA SER A 30 -1.32 -8.96 3.64
C SER A 30 -1.47 -9.99 4.76
N VAL A 31 -1.78 -9.54 5.98
CA VAL A 31 -1.90 -10.39 7.17
C VAL A 31 -3.10 -11.30 7.01
N LEU A 32 -4.23 -10.71 6.60
CA LEU A 32 -5.42 -11.47 6.32
C LEU A 32 -5.22 -12.46 5.16
N MET A 33 -4.51 -12.04 4.10
CA MET A 33 -4.14 -12.91 2.99
C MET A 33 -3.35 -14.14 3.47
N PHE A 34 -2.28 -13.93 4.24
CA PHE A 34 -1.48 -15.05 4.77
C PHE A 34 -2.29 -15.94 5.71
N ALA A 35 -3.13 -15.36 6.56
CA ALA A 35 -4.02 -16.13 7.44
C ALA A 35 -4.99 -17.00 6.64
N LYS A 36 -5.58 -16.45 5.58
CA LYS A 36 -6.48 -17.17 4.66
C LYS A 36 -5.79 -18.24 3.85
N MET A 37 -4.52 -18.04 3.52
CA MET A 37 -3.66 -19.05 2.91
C MET A 37 -3.13 -20.10 3.92
N GLY A 38 -3.66 -20.11 5.16
CA GLY A 38 -3.34 -21.15 6.15
C GLY A 38 -1.97 -21.01 6.79
N VAL A 39 -1.37 -19.82 6.80
CA VAL A 39 -0.10 -19.58 7.50
C VAL A 39 -0.36 -19.43 9.01
N PRO A 40 0.40 -20.13 9.89
CA PRO A 40 0.22 -20.02 11.33
C PRO A 40 0.48 -18.60 11.89
N ASN A 41 -0.37 -18.17 12.83
CA ASN A 41 -0.29 -16.85 13.49
C ASN A 41 1.10 -16.51 14.08
N GLY A 42 1.76 -17.50 14.69
CA GLY A 42 3.07 -17.30 15.31
C GLY A 42 4.16 -16.88 14.30
N GLN A 43 4.13 -17.42 13.08
CA GLN A 43 5.05 -17.00 12.03
C GLN A 43 4.66 -15.62 11.52
N MET A 44 3.38 -15.36 11.28
CA MET A 44 2.89 -14.08 10.75
C MET A 44 3.30 -12.89 11.62
N ALA A 45 3.17 -12.98 12.95
CA ALA A 45 3.45 -11.86 13.85
C ALA A 45 4.86 -11.26 13.69
N LEU A 46 5.87 -12.10 13.45
CA LEU A 46 7.24 -11.64 13.20
C LEU A 46 7.31 -10.85 11.88
N PHE A 47 6.77 -11.40 10.80
CA PHE A 47 6.84 -10.79 9.48
C PHE A 47 6.02 -9.49 9.41
N THR A 48 4.85 -9.44 10.02
CA THR A 48 4.03 -8.21 10.05
C THR A 48 4.74 -7.08 10.78
N SER A 49 5.46 -7.41 11.86
CA SER A 49 6.29 -6.43 12.58
C SER A 49 7.43 -5.90 11.70
N LEU A 50 8.07 -6.78 10.91
CA LEU A 50 9.12 -6.39 9.96
C LEU A 50 8.57 -5.52 8.82
N LEU A 51 7.38 -5.84 8.30
CA LEU A 51 6.74 -5.05 7.26
C LEU A 51 6.43 -3.63 7.72
N TYR A 52 6.11 -3.41 9.00
CA TYR A 52 5.81 -2.09 9.55
C TYR A 52 7.05 -1.19 9.77
N LEU A 53 8.24 -1.79 9.87
CA LEU A 53 9.48 -1.07 10.19
C LEU A 53 9.75 0.17 9.33
N PRO A 54 9.49 0.17 8.01
CA PRO A 54 9.83 1.31 7.18
C PRO A 54 9.14 2.60 7.63
N TRP A 55 7.86 2.55 8.00
CA TRP A 55 7.14 3.74 8.47
C TRP A 55 7.66 4.28 9.81
N THR A 56 8.23 3.41 10.64
CA THR A 56 8.81 3.78 11.94
C THR A 56 10.21 4.36 11.77
N LEU A 57 11.02 3.79 10.87
CA LEU A 57 12.42 4.15 10.67
C LEU A 57 12.63 5.22 9.59
N LYS A 58 11.57 5.71 8.95
CA LYS A 58 11.67 6.64 7.82
C LYS A 58 12.42 7.95 8.12
N PHE A 59 12.55 8.33 9.39
CA PHE A 59 13.40 9.45 9.82
C PHE A 59 14.88 9.28 9.44
N LEU A 60 15.36 8.04 9.26
CA LEU A 60 16.75 7.76 8.88
C LEU A 60 17.06 8.18 7.44
N TRP A 61 16.07 8.13 6.54
CA TRP A 61 16.26 8.51 5.13
C TRP A 61 15.45 9.72 4.67
N SER A 62 14.56 10.26 5.50
CA SER A 62 13.81 11.46 5.16
C SER A 62 14.68 12.64 4.72
N PRO A 63 15.88 12.91 5.31
CA PRO A 63 16.74 14.00 4.84
C PRO A 63 17.19 13.82 3.39
N PHE A 64 17.43 12.58 2.94
CA PHE A 64 17.78 12.29 1.56
C PHE A 64 16.61 12.58 0.60
N VAL A 65 15.38 12.25 1.03
CA VAL A 65 14.17 12.57 0.27
C VAL A 65 13.93 14.08 0.20
N ASP A 66 14.41 14.84 1.18
CA ASP A 66 14.36 16.31 1.19
C ASP A 66 15.36 16.96 0.23
N ILE A 67 16.59 16.42 0.11
CA ILE A 67 17.68 17.13 -0.59
C ILE A 67 18.00 16.60 -1.99
N ILE A 68 17.71 15.33 -2.32
CA ILE A 68 18.24 14.70 -3.56
C ILE A 68 17.40 15.05 -4.80
N LYS A 69 16.07 15.01 -4.72
CA LYS A 69 15.15 15.28 -5.84
C LYS A 69 13.91 16.03 -5.35
N THR A 70 13.13 16.55 -6.30
CA THR A 70 11.87 17.24 -5.98
C THR A 70 10.84 16.28 -5.38
N LYS A 71 9.98 16.80 -4.52
CA LYS A 71 8.90 16.02 -3.89
C LYS A 71 7.98 15.34 -4.90
N ARG A 72 7.66 16.03 -6.00
CA ARG A 72 6.86 15.47 -7.09
C ARG A 72 7.54 14.29 -7.77
N TRP A 73 8.86 14.35 -7.96
CA TRP A 73 9.60 13.22 -8.54
C TRP A 73 9.52 11.99 -7.63
N TRP A 74 9.72 12.17 -6.32
CA TRP A 74 9.60 11.08 -5.35
C TRP A 74 8.19 10.50 -5.29
N ILE A 75 7.16 11.34 -5.24
CA ILE A 75 5.75 10.91 -5.25
C ILE A 75 5.47 9.98 -6.44
N ILE A 76 5.76 10.45 -7.66
CA ILE A 76 5.45 9.68 -8.88
C ILE A 76 6.30 8.41 -8.97
N THR A 77 7.60 8.52 -8.66
CA THR A 77 8.51 7.36 -8.71
C THR A 77 8.09 6.27 -7.73
N MET A 78 7.75 6.63 -6.50
CA MET A 78 7.31 5.66 -5.50
C MET A 78 5.95 5.05 -5.85
N GLN A 79 5.02 5.83 -6.41
CA GLN A 79 3.76 5.31 -6.93
C GLN A 79 3.96 4.26 -8.03
N ILE A 80 4.89 4.50 -8.96
CA ILE A 80 5.26 3.53 -10.01
C ILE A 80 5.88 2.28 -9.37
N ILE A 81 6.85 2.44 -8.46
CA ILE A 81 7.52 1.31 -7.80
C ILE A 81 6.49 0.44 -7.06
N MET A 82 5.58 1.04 -6.29
CA MET A 82 4.53 0.31 -5.59
C MET A 82 3.59 -0.41 -6.57
N SER A 83 3.16 0.28 -7.63
CA SER A 83 2.29 -0.31 -8.66
C SER A 83 2.93 -1.54 -9.30
N VAL A 84 4.20 -1.43 -9.70
CA VAL A 84 4.98 -2.55 -10.25
C VAL A 84 5.14 -3.66 -9.23
N ALA A 85 5.47 -3.34 -7.98
CA ALA A 85 5.62 -4.34 -6.92
C ALA A 85 4.34 -5.16 -6.72
N PHE A 86 3.18 -4.51 -6.63
CA PHE A 86 1.89 -5.20 -6.47
C PHE A 86 1.48 -6.01 -7.70
N VAL A 87 1.76 -5.52 -8.91
CA VAL A 87 1.51 -6.28 -10.15
C VAL A 87 2.39 -7.53 -10.21
N ILE A 88 3.70 -7.40 -9.97
CA ILE A 88 4.62 -8.55 -9.93
C ILE A 88 4.15 -9.52 -8.83
N GLN A 89 3.78 -9.00 -7.67
CA GLN A 89 3.34 -9.81 -6.55
C GLN A 89 2.12 -10.67 -6.88
N ALA A 90 1.15 -10.12 -7.61
CA ALA A 90 0.02 -10.90 -8.10
C ALA A 90 0.46 -11.97 -9.11
N LEU A 91 1.39 -11.67 -10.01
CA LEU A 91 1.87 -12.62 -11.02
C LEU A 91 2.71 -13.76 -10.42
N THR A 92 3.40 -13.52 -9.31
CA THR A 92 4.29 -14.48 -8.65
C THR A 92 3.72 -15.06 -7.37
N MET A 93 2.42 -14.86 -7.09
CA MET A 93 1.80 -15.31 -5.86
C MET A 93 1.84 -16.84 -5.77
N PRO A 94 2.31 -17.44 -4.65
CA PRO A 94 2.26 -18.88 -4.45
C PRO A 94 0.83 -19.41 -4.34
N HIS A 95 0.60 -20.63 -4.83
CA HIS A 95 -0.68 -21.35 -4.74
C HIS A 95 -0.53 -22.58 -3.85
N PRO A 96 -0.58 -22.44 -2.51
CA PRO A 96 -0.62 -23.61 -1.63
C PRO A 96 -1.87 -24.45 -1.92
N SER A 97 -1.74 -25.77 -1.79
CA SER A 97 -2.85 -26.69 -2.05
C SER A 97 -3.98 -26.52 -1.02
N ALA A 98 -5.20 -26.92 -1.38
CA ALA A 98 -6.34 -26.83 -0.48
C ALA A 98 -6.12 -27.61 0.82
N GLU A 99 -5.45 -28.77 0.75
CA GLU A 99 -5.10 -29.58 1.93
C GLU A 99 -4.10 -28.85 2.83
N THR A 100 -3.11 -28.16 2.24
CA THR A 100 -2.09 -27.40 2.99
C THR A 100 -2.69 -26.16 3.67
N ILE A 101 -3.64 -25.51 3.00
CA ILE A 101 -4.39 -24.40 3.59
C ILE A 101 -5.27 -24.92 4.75
N ALA A 102 -5.99 -26.03 4.52
CA ALA A 102 -6.91 -26.61 5.51
C ALA A 102 -6.19 -27.14 6.76
N SER A 103 -4.95 -27.61 6.63
CA SER A 103 -4.13 -28.01 7.78
C SER A 103 -3.68 -26.84 8.65
N GLY A 104 -3.80 -25.59 8.16
CA GLY A 104 -3.35 -24.39 8.87
C GLY A 104 -1.84 -24.34 9.11
N SER A 105 -1.07 -25.07 8.30
CA SER A 105 0.37 -25.25 8.47
C SER A 105 1.17 -24.82 7.25
N THR A 106 0.64 -23.89 6.45
CA THR A 106 1.34 -23.38 5.27
C THR A 106 2.62 -22.67 5.70
N PRO A 107 3.80 -23.12 5.25
CA PRO A 107 5.06 -22.55 5.69
C PRO A 107 5.26 -21.17 5.06
N MET A 108 5.63 -20.18 5.88
CA MET A 108 5.83 -18.81 5.41
C MET A 108 6.95 -18.70 4.36
N SER A 109 7.90 -19.64 4.34
CA SER A 109 8.97 -19.69 3.34
C SER A 109 8.44 -19.78 1.90
N LEU A 110 7.24 -20.32 1.67
CA LEU A 110 6.61 -20.31 0.34
C LEU A 110 6.39 -18.88 -0.17
N PHE A 111 6.16 -17.93 0.73
CA PHE A 111 5.91 -16.53 0.43
C PHE A 111 7.16 -15.65 0.49
N SER A 112 8.37 -16.23 0.51
CA SER A 112 9.63 -15.46 0.63
C SER A 112 9.73 -14.34 -0.42
N PHE A 113 9.42 -14.64 -1.69
CA PHE A 113 9.45 -13.64 -2.75
C PHE A 113 8.32 -12.60 -2.58
N THR A 114 7.12 -13.03 -2.19
CA THR A 114 5.99 -12.14 -1.86
C THR A 114 6.34 -11.18 -0.73
N LEU A 115 7.03 -11.66 0.32
CA LEU A 115 7.49 -10.85 1.44
C LEU A 115 8.52 -9.81 1.00
N ILE A 116 9.48 -10.20 0.15
CA ILE A 116 10.46 -9.25 -0.41
C ILE A 116 9.74 -8.12 -1.16
N LEU A 117 8.75 -8.45 -1.99
CA LEU A 117 7.96 -7.45 -2.72
C LEU A 117 7.15 -6.54 -1.79
N PHE A 118 6.55 -7.09 -0.74
CA PHE A 118 5.88 -6.28 0.29
C PHE A 118 6.85 -5.36 1.03
N VAL A 119 8.08 -5.81 1.34
CA VAL A 119 9.12 -4.94 1.93
C VAL A 119 9.47 -3.81 0.99
N PHE A 120 9.68 -4.09 -0.31
CA PHE A 120 9.91 -3.03 -1.30
C PHE A 120 8.74 -2.04 -1.38
N ALA A 121 7.51 -2.54 -1.40
CA ALA A 121 6.31 -1.71 -1.38
C ALA A 121 6.21 -0.87 -0.09
N ALA A 122 6.61 -1.42 1.06
CA ALA A 122 6.62 -0.73 2.35
C ALA A 122 7.61 0.44 2.36
N PHE A 123 8.85 0.22 1.90
CA PHE A 123 9.84 1.29 1.77
C PHE A 123 9.41 2.36 0.76
N ALA A 124 8.83 1.94 -0.36
CA ALA A 124 8.33 2.88 -1.36
C ALA A 124 7.16 3.72 -0.81
N SER A 125 6.24 3.09 -0.09
CA SER A 125 5.12 3.78 0.58
C SER A 125 5.61 4.75 1.65
N ALA A 126 6.49 4.32 2.57
CA ALA A 126 7.02 5.21 3.60
C ALA A 126 7.80 6.41 3.00
N THR A 127 8.47 6.21 1.87
CA THR A 127 9.15 7.29 1.12
C THR A 127 8.15 8.20 0.41
N HIS A 128 7.07 7.64 -0.12
CA HIS A 128 5.94 8.39 -0.68
C HIS A 128 5.33 9.30 0.39
N ASP A 129 5.07 8.82 1.61
CA ASP A 129 4.54 9.65 2.71
C ASP A 129 5.41 10.88 2.96
N ILE A 130 6.74 10.69 3.08
CA ILE A 130 7.69 11.80 3.31
C ILE A 130 7.58 12.82 2.18
N ALA A 131 7.48 12.34 0.94
CA ALA A 131 7.40 13.20 -0.22
C ALA A 131 6.04 13.92 -0.32
N ALA A 132 4.93 13.23 -0.03
CA ALA A 132 3.57 13.75 -0.03
C ALA A 132 3.39 14.83 1.03
N ASP A 133 3.83 14.56 2.26
CA ASP A 133 3.78 15.52 3.36
C ASP A 133 4.68 16.73 3.12
N GLY A 134 5.91 16.51 2.65
CA GLY A 134 6.80 17.60 2.27
C GLY A 134 6.23 18.44 1.14
N PHE A 135 5.60 17.81 0.13
CA PHE A 135 4.94 18.52 -0.95
C PHE A 135 3.78 19.38 -0.44
N TYR A 136 2.96 18.84 0.47
CA TYR A 136 1.85 19.57 1.08
C TYR A 136 2.31 20.84 1.81
N MET A 137 3.37 20.72 2.62
CA MET A 137 3.92 21.86 3.36
C MET A 137 4.49 22.93 2.43
N LEU A 138 5.13 22.54 1.32
CA LEU A 138 5.69 23.48 0.35
C LEU A 138 4.63 24.13 -0.55
N ALA A 139 3.55 23.41 -0.88
CA ALA A 139 2.56 23.83 -1.85
C ALA A 139 1.44 24.71 -1.24
N GLN A 140 1.28 24.74 0.08
CA GLN A 140 0.17 25.43 0.77
C GLN A 140 0.67 26.52 1.71
N SER A 141 -0.03 27.67 1.75
CA SER A 141 0.20 28.70 2.79
C SER A 141 -0.23 28.18 4.16
N GLN A 142 0.30 28.76 5.24
CA GLN A 142 -0.01 28.32 6.61
C GLN A 142 -1.52 28.36 6.93
N SER A 143 -2.23 29.37 6.44
CA SER A 143 -3.70 29.46 6.57
C SER A 143 -4.43 28.34 5.82
N SER A 144 -3.96 28.00 4.61
CA SER A 144 -4.51 26.89 3.83
C SER A 144 -4.19 25.55 4.48
N GLN A 145 -2.99 25.39 5.05
CA GLN A 145 -2.62 24.17 5.76
C GLN A 145 -3.56 23.88 6.94
N ALA A 146 -3.97 24.91 7.68
CA ALA A 146 -4.96 24.77 8.74
C ALA A 146 -6.34 24.34 8.22
N ALA A 147 -6.76 24.82 7.05
CA ALA A 147 -8.03 24.43 6.44
C ALA A 147 -8.02 22.98 5.90
N PHE A 148 -6.89 22.53 5.34
CA PHE A 148 -6.80 21.23 4.69
C PHE A 148 -6.29 20.07 5.56
N VAL A 149 -5.83 20.33 6.79
CA VAL A 149 -5.37 19.26 7.71
C VAL A 149 -6.47 18.21 7.98
N GLY A 150 -7.73 18.66 8.10
CA GLY A 150 -8.88 17.79 8.26
C GLY A 150 -9.18 16.98 7.00
N VAL A 151 -9.02 17.59 5.82
CA VAL A 151 -9.21 16.93 4.52
C VAL A 151 -8.20 15.81 4.35
N ARG A 152 -6.91 16.06 4.61
CA ARG A 152 -5.86 15.05 4.57
C ARG A 152 -6.22 13.82 5.41
N SER A 153 -6.53 14.07 6.69
CA SER A 153 -6.85 13.03 7.66
C SER A 153 -8.10 12.24 7.26
N THR A 154 -9.09 12.92 6.68
CA THR A 154 -10.32 12.28 6.21
C THR A 154 -10.05 11.34 5.04
N PHE A 155 -9.30 11.78 4.02
CA PHE A 155 -9.02 10.95 2.85
C PHE A 155 -8.08 9.78 3.17
N TYR A 156 -7.15 9.95 4.11
CA TYR A 156 -6.37 8.83 4.64
C TYR A 156 -7.26 7.81 5.37
N ARG A 157 -8.23 8.26 6.17
CA ARG A 157 -9.22 7.37 6.81
C ARG A 157 -10.14 6.70 5.78
N LEU A 158 -10.48 7.37 4.69
CA LEU A 158 -11.21 6.74 3.59
C LEU A 158 -10.37 5.64 2.93
N ALA A 159 -9.06 5.84 2.77
CA ALA A 159 -8.15 4.79 2.31
C ALA A 159 -8.11 3.59 3.28
N ASN A 160 -8.17 3.84 4.59
CA ASN A 160 -8.33 2.78 5.59
C ASN A 160 -9.59 1.95 5.36
N VAL A 161 -10.75 2.61 5.28
CA VAL A 161 -12.04 1.95 5.05
C VAL A 161 -12.05 1.22 3.70
N PHE A 162 -11.42 1.80 2.68
CA PHE A 162 -11.31 1.16 1.37
C PHE A 162 -10.43 -0.10 1.42
N GLY A 163 -9.25 -0.03 2.03
CA GLY A 163 -8.32 -1.15 2.15
C GLY A 163 -8.86 -2.28 3.02
N ASN A 164 -9.32 -1.96 4.24
CA ASN A 164 -9.80 -2.96 5.19
C ASN A 164 -11.24 -3.42 4.96
N GLY A 165 -12.04 -2.60 4.27
CA GLY A 165 -13.43 -2.90 3.95
C GLY A 165 -13.58 -3.39 2.52
N VAL A 166 -13.42 -2.50 1.54
CA VAL A 166 -13.73 -2.80 0.13
C VAL A 166 -12.82 -3.87 -0.45
N ILE A 167 -11.49 -3.72 -0.33
CA ILE A 167 -10.53 -4.68 -0.90
C ILE A 167 -10.71 -6.07 -0.26
N VAL A 168 -10.88 -6.12 1.07
CA VAL A 168 -11.13 -7.38 1.79
C VAL A 168 -12.46 -8.02 1.41
N ALA A 169 -13.52 -7.22 1.25
CA ALA A 169 -14.82 -7.72 0.80
C ALA A 169 -14.74 -8.31 -0.61
N VAL A 170 -14.01 -7.66 -1.52
CA VAL A 170 -13.73 -8.19 -2.86
C VAL A 170 -13.02 -9.53 -2.78
N ALA A 171 -12.00 -9.66 -1.92
CA ALA A 171 -11.31 -10.93 -1.70
C ALA A 171 -12.26 -12.04 -1.23
N GLY A 172 -13.11 -11.76 -0.23
CA GLY A 172 -14.07 -12.74 0.28
C GLY A 172 -15.13 -13.16 -0.74
N ILE A 173 -15.60 -12.22 -1.57
CA ILE A 173 -16.51 -12.53 -2.68
C ILE A 173 -15.81 -13.43 -3.70
N LEU A 174 -14.55 -13.13 -4.04
CA LEU A 174 -13.77 -13.94 -4.95
C LEU A 174 -13.51 -15.34 -4.39
N GLU A 175 -13.15 -15.47 -3.11
CA GLU A 175 -12.96 -16.78 -2.43
C GLU A 175 -14.21 -17.66 -2.60
N THR A 176 -15.39 -17.08 -2.38
CA THR A 176 -16.67 -17.80 -2.47
C THR A 176 -17.01 -18.17 -3.92
N LYS A 177 -16.74 -17.28 -4.89
CA LYS A 177 -17.06 -17.49 -6.30
C LYS A 177 -16.12 -18.46 -7.00
N THR A 178 -14.83 -18.42 -6.70
CA THR A 178 -13.82 -19.27 -7.34
C THR A 178 -13.68 -20.61 -6.64
N GLY A 179 -14.02 -20.71 -5.35
CA GLY A 179 -13.69 -21.86 -4.51
C GLY A 179 -12.18 -22.05 -4.32
N ASN A 180 -11.37 -21.07 -4.71
CA ASN A 180 -9.91 -21.13 -4.73
C ASN A 180 -9.35 -19.88 -4.04
N VAL A 181 -8.88 -20.07 -2.80
CA VAL A 181 -8.36 -19.01 -1.95
C VAL A 181 -7.11 -18.34 -2.56
N PRO A 182 -6.06 -19.06 -2.99
CA PRO A 182 -4.91 -18.43 -3.63
C PRO A 182 -5.28 -17.59 -4.86
N LEU A 183 -6.16 -18.09 -5.73
CA LEU A 183 -6.61 -17.35 -6.92
C LEU A 183 -7.39 -16.08 -6.52
N ALA A 184 -8.25 -16.15 -5.51
CA ALA A 184 -9.01 -15.00 -5.05
C ALA A 184 -8.11 -13.87 -4.54
N TRP A 185 -7.09 -14.22 -3.76
CA TRP A 185 -6.11 -13.25 -3.26
C TRP A 185 -5.16 -12.74 -4.34
N GLN A 186 -4.78 -13.60 -5.29
CA GLN A 186 -4.01 -13.19 -6.48
C GLN A 186 -4.77 -12.11 -7.26
N LEU A 187 -6.05 -12.34 -7.55
CA LEU A 187 -6.90 -11.39 -8.26
C LEU A 187 -7.11 -10.11 -7.45
N THR A 188 -7.25 -10.21 -6.13
CA THR A 188 -7.41 -9.06 -5.24
C THR A 188 -6.17 -8.16 -5.24
N ILE A 189 -4.99 -8.75 -5.06
CA ILE A 189 -3.71 -8.01 -5.08
C ILE A 189 -3.43 -7.48 -6.49
N GLY A 190 -3.73 -8.25 -7.53
CA GLY A 190 -3.62 -7.79 -8.92
C GLY A 190 -4.52 -6.60 -9.21
N GLY A 191 -5.79 -6.65 -8.79
CA GLY A 191 -6.74 -5.55 -8.90
C GLY A 191 -6.29 -4.31 -8.13
N SER A 192 -5.67 -4.50 -6.96
CA SER A 192 -5.09 -3.41 -6.16
C SER A 192 -3.89 -2.77 -6.87
N GLY A 193 -3.01 -3.58 -7.48
CA GLY A 193 -1.90 -3.08 -8.30
C GLY A 193 -2.37 -2.31 -9.53
N LEU A 194 -3.42 -2.76 -10.20
CA LEU A 194 -4.04 -2.05 -11.33
C LEU A 194 -4.69 -0.74 -10.88
N LEU A 195 -5.37 -0.73 -9.73
CA LEU A 195 -5.94 0.48 -9.13
C LEU A 195 -4.83 1.51 -8.84
N LEU A 196 -3.74 1.10 -8.20
CA LEU A 196 -2.59 1.96 -7.93
C LEU A 196 -1.96 2.47 -9.23
N THR A 197 -1.86 1.63 -10.25
CA THR A 197 -1.36 2.02 -11.58
C THR A 197 -2.26 3.12 -12.19
N ALA A 198 -3.58 2.94 -12.15
CA ALA A 198 -4.52 3.92 -12.66
C ALA A 198 -4.45 5.25 -11.89
N LEU A 199 -4.33 5.20 -10.57
CA LEU A 199 -4.15 6.39 -9.72
C LEU A 199 -2.82 7.10 -9.96
N THR A 200 -1.78 6.37 -10.38
CA THR A 200 -0.47 6.94 -10.72
C THR A 200 -0.50 7.69 -12.05
N LEU A 201 -1.35 7.27 -12.99
CA LEU A 201 -1.46 7.84 -14.34
C LEU A 201 -2.39 9.05 -14.43
N TYR A 202 -3.22 9.29 -13.41
CA TYR A 202 -4.15 10.43 -13.29
C TYR A 202 -3.44 11.74 -12.92
#